data_AF-A0A952B7U6-F1
#
_entry.id   AF-A0A952B7U6-F1
#
_cell.length_a   1.000
_cell.length_b   1.000
_cell.length_c   1.000
_cell.angle_alpha   90.00
_cell.angle_beta   90.00
_cell.angle_gamma   90.00
#
_symmetry.space_group_name_H-M   'P 1'
#
loop_
_entity.id
_entity.type
_entity.pdbx_description
1 polymer ?
#
loop_
_entity_poly.entity_id
_entity_poly.type
_entity_poly.pdbx_seq_one_letter_code
_entity_poly.pdbx_strand_id
1 'polypeptide(L)'
;MTEDKIKNLLQEADRMAGLPGAVSANLSAIVRRRAHRRHLRISFAAPLAAAAVILIAVGIWNLTIRTTEKTKDQEKIVLLEKQFEQLQAKTDAAVNLIQEMLVAEQKQYSLGELEAQLASIPDPLDEIQKQVDKTASILVYQADRLYRELNRRDSAVETYNRVIELFPKSIQAQKARQRLSEIESRKFNKIDSKGELKWKAEIVSLSC
;
A
#
# COMPACT_ATOMS: atom_id res chain seq x y z
N MET A 1 65.45 1.47 -5.77
CA MET A 1 65.60 2.04 -7.13
C MET A 1 65.90 0.84 -8.02
N THR A 2 64.93 0.46 -8.87
CA THR A 2 64.79 -0.91 -9.39
C THR A 2 65.78 -1.22 -10.52
N GLU A 3 66.34 -2.43 -10.47
CA GLU A 3 67.34 -3.02 -11.38
C GLU A 3 66.92 -2.94 -12.86
N ASP A 4 65.61 -2.95 -13.10
CA ASP A 4 64.99 -2.81 -14.43
C ASP A 4 65.30 -1.47 -15.09
N LYS A 5 65.50 -0.42 -14.30
CA LYS A 5 65.80 0.92 -14.81
C LYS A 5 67.23 1.00 -15.33
N ILE A 6 68.15 0.23 -14.77
CA ILE A 6 69.55 0.17 -15.20
C ILE A 6 69.66 -0.64 -16.50
N LYS A 7 68.91 -1.74 -16.64
CA LYS A 7 68.86 -2.52 -17.89
C LYS A 7 68.33 -1.71 -19.07
N ASN A 8 67.27 -0.93 -18.86
CA ASN A 8 66.74 -0.07 -19.93
C ASN A 8 67.74 1.02 -20.34
N LEU A 9 68.50 1.60 -19.41
CA LEU A 9 69.50 2.62 -19.75
C LEU A 9 70.71 2.04 -20.50
N LEU A 10 71.14 0.81 -20.19
CA LEU A 10 72.19 0.12 -20.94
C LEU A 10 71.72 -0.24 -22.37
N GLN A 11 70.47 -0.67 -22.52
CA GLN A 11 69.90 -1.02 -23.82
C GLN A 11 69.63 0.20 -24.72
N GLU A 12 69.38 1.37 -24.11
CA GLU A 12 69.28 2.67 -24.80
C GLU A 12 70.67 3.17 -25.28
N ALA A 13 71.72 2.94 -24.49
CA ALA A 13 73.09 3.32 -24.82
C ALA A 13 73.68 2.47 -25.97
N ASP A 14 73.41 1.17 -26.00
CA ASP A 14 73.82 0.28 -27.10
C ASP A 14 73.07 0.57 -28.42
N ARG A 15 71.88 1.18 -28.36
CA ARG A 15 71.16 1.66 -29.55
C ARG A 15 71.70 2.98 -30.10
N MET A 16 72.33 3.81 -29.27
CA MET A 16 72.93 5.08 -29.69
C MET A 16 74.40 4.94 -30.14
N ALA A 17 75.09 3.87 -29.73
CA ALA A 17 76.42 3.50 -30.24
C ALA A 17 76.29 2.78 -31.59
N GLY A 18 76.18 3.55 -32.67
CA GLY A 18 76.09 3.04 -34.04
C GLY A 18 77.21 2.07 -34.43
N LEU A 19 76.86 1.05 -35.21
CA LEU A 19 77.79 0.07 -35.78
C LEU A 19 78.87 0.73 -36.67
N PRO A 20 80.15 0.39 -36.51
CA PRO A 20 81.22 0.87 -37.38
C PRO A 20 81.30 0.03 -38.66
N GLY A 21 81.29 0.73 -39.81
CA GLY A 21 82.08 0.46 -41.01
C GLY A 21 81.92 -0.88 -41.76
N ALA A 22 81.47 -0.79 -43.01
CA ALA A 22 82.05 -1.58 -44.09
C ALA A 22 82.54 -0.62 -45.19
N VAL A 23 83.82 -0.26 -45.08
CA VAL A 23 84.60 0.38 -46.15
C VAL A 23 84.85 -0.69 -47.21
N SER A 24 84.22 -0.57 -48.38
CA SER A 24 84.65 -1.27 -49.58
C SER A 24 85.05 -0.26 -50.66
N ALA A 25 86.25 -0.49 -51.15
CA ALA A 25 87.00 0.32 -52.08
C ALA A 25 86.27 0.58 -53.40
N ASN A 26 86.16 1.86 -53.78
CA ASN A 26 86.29 2.29 -55.18
C ASN A 26 86.64 3.78 -55.26
N LEU A 27 87.83 4.10 -54.75
CA LEU A 27 88.43 5.45 -54.71
C LEU A 27 89.23 5.80 -55.98
N SER A 28 88.93 5.18 -57.12
CA SER A 28 89.67 5.42 -58.39
C SER A 28 88.81 5.89 -59.57
N ALA A 29 87.50 6.15 -59.39
CA ALA A 29 86.62 6.67 -60.45
C ALA A 29 86.18 8.15 -60.27
N ILE A 30 86.49 8.77 -59.13
CA ILE A 30 85.91 10.06 -58.71
C ILE A 30 86.75 11.30 -59.13
N VAL A 31 87.91 11.14 -59.78
CA VAL A 31 88.85 12.27 -60.04
C VAL A 31 88.98 12.72 -61.51
N ARG A 32 88.29 12.11 -62.50
CA ARG A 32 88.54 12.44 -63.93
C ARG A 32 87.42 13.09 -64.77
N ARG A 33 86.30 13.55 -64.20
CA ARG A 33 85.26 14.28 -64.97
C ARG A 33 84.84 15.62 -64.35
N ARG A 34 85.77 16.32 -63.70
CA ARG A 34 85.56 17.67 -63.13
C ARG A 34 86.14 18.77 -64.03
N ALA A 35 85.75 18.82 -65.31
CA ALA A 35 86.23 19.87 -66.21
C ALA A 35 85.33 20.16 -67.42
N HIS A 36 84.00 20.02 -67.32
CA HIS A 36 83.10 20.58 -68.33
C HIS A 36 81.86 21.25 -67.71
N ARG A 37 81.94 22.59 -67.64
CA ARG A 37 80.84 23.56 -67.84
C ARG A 37 79.76 23.54 -66.74
N ARG A 38 79.90 24.20 -65.57
CA ARG A 38 80.09 25.64 -65.31
C ARG A 38 79.07 26.63 -65.92
N HIS A 39 77.99 26.17 -66.54
CA HIS A 39 76.88 27.03 -66.94
C HIS A 39 75.54 26.34 -66.72
N LEU A 40 74.99 26.41 -65.51
CA LEU A 40 73.55 26.31 -65.19
C LEU A 40 73.38 26.33 -63.65
N ARG A 41 73.68 27.49 -63.05
CA ARG A 41 73.14 27.89 -61.76
C ARG A 41 72.35 29.16 -62.02
N ILE A 42 71.03 29.10 -61.92
CA ILE A 42 70.09 30.12 -61.39
C ILE A 42 68.67 29.53 -61.50
N SER A 43 67.87 29.66 -60.44
CA SER A 43 66.49 29.19 -60.23
C SER A 43 66.36 27.65 -60.14
N PHE A 44 65.88 27.02 -59.07
CA PHE A 44 64.66 27.26 -58.31
C PHE A 44 64.88 26.99 -56.81
N ALA A 45 64.87 28.05 -56.01
CA ALA A 45 64.75 27.98 -54.56
C ALA A 45 63.43 28.68 -54.18
N ALA A 46 62.32 27.96 -54.31
CA ALA A 46 60.99 28.21 -53.69
C ALA A 46 59.95 27.37 -54.48
N PRO A 47 59.34 26.33 -53.88
CA PRO A 47 58.04 26.56 -53.24
C PRO A 47 57.75 25.64 -52.03
N LEU A 48 58.75 25.21 -51.25
CA LEU A 48 58.48 24.33 -50.09
C LEU A 48 57.93 25.05 -48.85
N ALA A 49 58.06 26.38 -48.76
CA ALA A 49 57.52 27.13 -47.63
C ALA A 49 55.99 27.31 -47.69
N ALA A 50 55.40 27.36 -48.88
CA ALA A 50 53.95 27.59 -49.03
C ALA A 50 53.11 26.34 -48.66
N ALA A 51 53.58 25.14 -48.99
CA ALA A 51 52.88 23.90 -48.66
C ALA A 51 52.86 23.60 -47.14
N ALA A 52 53.95 23.92 -46.43
CA ALA A 52 54.02 23.78 -44.98
C ALA A 52 53.04 24.73 -44.26
N VAL A 53 52.89 25.97 -44.73
CA VAL A 53 51.94 26.94 -44.16
C VAL A 53 50.50 26.49 -44.38
N ILE A 54 50.17 25.91 -45.54
CA ILE A 54 48.82 25.38 -45.81
C ILE A 54 48.52 24.17 -44.91
N LEU A 55 49.46 23.24 -44.71
CA LEU A 55 49.27 22.10 -43.82
C LEU A 55 49.14 22.52 -42.35
N ILE A 56 49.87 23.54 -41.91
CA ILE A 56 49.73 24.11 -40.57
C ILE A 56 48.38 24.83 -40.43
N ALA A 57 47.96 25.60 -41.43
CA ALA A 57 46.66 26.28 -41.43
C ALA A 57 45.49 25.29 -41.43
N VAL A 58 45.54 24.22 -42.24
CA VAL A 58 44.55 23.15 -42.23
C VAL A 58 44.60 22.36 -40.92
N GLY A 59 45.77 22.12 -40.35
CA GLY A 59 45.92 21.50 -39.03
C GLY A 59 45.30 22.32 -37.91
N ILE A 60 45.54 23.63 -37.88
CA ILE A 60 44.93 24.56 -36.91
C ILE A 60 43.42 24.64 -37.13
N TRP A 61 42.94 24.67 -38.37
CA TRP A 61 41.52 24.69 -38.72
C TRP A 61 40.79 23.39 -38.33
N ASN A 62 41.42 22.23 -38.54
CA ASN A 62 40.86 20.95 -38.10
C ASN A 62 40.86 20.83 -36.56
N LEU A 63 41.86 21.42 -35.88
CA LEU A 63 41.92 21.47 -34.43
C LEU A 63 40.81 22.35 -33.86
N THR A 64 40.54 23.52 -34.45
CA THR A 64 39.48 24.43 -34.00
C THR A 64 38.09 23.85 -34.22
N ILE A 65 37.82 23.20 -35.36
CA ILE A 65 36.53 22.51 -35.62
C ILE A 65 36.32 21.35 -34.65
N ARG A 66 37.36 20.55 -34.38
CA ARG A 66 37.26 19.46 -33.38
C ARG A 66 37.00 19.97 -31.97
N THR A 67 37.53 21.14 -31.62
CA THR A 67 37.25 21.74 -30.31
C THR A 67 35.82 22.27 -30.20
N THR A 68 35.26 22.84 -31.27
CA THR A 68 33.88 23.40 -31.25
C THR A 68 32.79 22.33 -31.28
N GLU A 69 33.01 21.20 -31.98
CA GLU A 69 32.09 20.05 -31.93
C GLU A 69 32.08 19.39 -30.54
N LYS A 70 33.26 19.21 -29.92
CA LYS A 70 33.37 18.60 -28.58
C LYS A 70 32.67 19.43 -27.49
N THR A 71 32.73 20.75 -27.56
CA THR A 71 32.00 21.63 -26.62
C THR A 71 30.49 21.57 -26.81
N LYS A 72 30.01 21.50 -28.07
CA LYS A 72 28.56 21.41 -28.36
C LYS A 72 27.96 20.10 -27.87
N ASP A 73 28.72 19.01 -27.92
CA ASP A 73 28.27 17.72 -27.40
C ASP A 73 28.33 17.65 -25.87
N GLN A 74 29.30 18.31 -25.23
CA GLN A 74 29.34 18.46 -23.78
C GLN A 74 28.13 19.25 -23.25
N GLU A 75 27.71 20.34 -23.91
CA GLU A 75 26.52 21.10 -23.52
C GLU A 75 25.23 20.27 -23.60
N LYS A 76 25.08 19.42 -24.62
CA LYS A 76 23.94 18.49 -24.75
C LYS A 76 23.94 17.45 -23.64
N ILE A 77 25.10 16.92 -23.26
CA ILE A 77 25.21 15.92 -22.18
C ILE A 77 24.74 16.54 -20.86
N VAL A 78 25.20 17.76 -20.53
CA VAL A 78 24.77 18.47 -19.32
C VAL A 78 23.26 18.78 -19.35
N LEU A 79 22.73 19.16 -20.52
CA LEU A 79 21.28 19.37 -20.67
C LEU A 79 20.47 18.09 -20.46
N LEU A 80 20.93 16.97 -21.03
CA LEU A 80 20.28 15.66 -20.90
C LEU A 80 20.34 15.14 -19.46
N GLU A 81 21.48 15.31 -18.78
CA GLU A 81 21.63 14.96 -17.37
C GLU A 81 20.65 15.76 -16.50
N LYS A 82 20.51 17.07 -16.75
CA LYS A 82 19.51 17.89 -16.08
C LYS A 82 18.07 17.45 -16.37
N GLN A 83 17.78 17.05 -17.60
CA GLN A 83 16.46 16.52 -17.96
C GLN A 83 16.18 15.19 -17.26
N PHE A 84 17.20 14.33 -17.15
CA PHE A 84 17.11 13.05 -16.45
C PHE A 84 16.83 13.26 -14.96
N GLU A 85 17.58 14.15 -14.29
CA GLU A 85 17.35 14.54 -12.90
C GLU A 85 15.92 15.10 -12.70
N GLN A 86 15.46 15.94 -13.62
CA GLN A 86 14.09 16.49 -13.55
C GLN A 86 13.03 15.40 -13.74
N LEU A 87 13.26 14.44 -14.64
CA LEU A 87 12.38 13.29 -14.84
C LEU A 87 12.37 12.38 -13.62
N GLN A 88 13.53 12.10 -13.04
CA GLN A 88 13.66 11.29 -11.83
C GLN A 88 12.93 11.95 -10.66
N ALA A 89 13.16 13.25 -10.41
CA ALA A 89 12.46 13.99 -9.36
C ALA A 89 10.93 13.98 -9.54
N LYS A 90 10.43 14.05 -10.78
CA LYS A 90 8.99 13.93 -11.07
C LYS A 90 8.47 12.52 -10.81
N THR A 91 9.23 11.49 -11.20
CA THR A 91 8.86 10.10 -10.93
C THR A 91 8.83 9.82 -9.43
N ASP A 92 9.84 10.26 -8.69
CA ASP A 92 9.92 10.07 -7.24
C ASP A 92 8.75 10.77 -6.53
N ALA A 93 8.41 12.00 -6.95
CA ALA A 93 7.24 12.70 -6.43
C ALA A 93 5.93 11.95 -6.73
N ALA A 94 5.78 11.40 -7.93
CA ALA A 94 4.60 10.62 -8.30
C ALA A 94 4.50 9.30 -7.51
N VAL A 95 5.61 8.59 -7.32
CA VAL A 95 5.66 7.36 -6.52
C VAL A 95 5.30 7.64 -5.06
N ASN A 96 5.83 8.71 -4.47
CA ASN A 96 5.49 9.10 -3.11
C ASN A 96 4.00 9.42 -2.96
N LEU A 97 3.41 10.15 -3.91
CA LEU A 97 1.97 10.44 -3.92
C LEU A 97 1.15 9.16 -4.00
N ILE A 98 1.51 8.23 -4.89
CA ILE A 98 0.82 6.93 -5.00
C ILE A 98 0.90 6.18 -3.68
N GLN A 99 2.09 6.14 -3.05
CA GLN A 99 2.27 5.46 -1.77
C GLN A 99 1.41 6.07 -0.65
N GLU A 100 1.32 7.40 -0.59
CA GLU A 100 0.45 8.10 0.36
C GLU A 100 -1.04 7.78 0.12
N MET A 101 -1.47 7.79 -1.15
CA MET A 101 -2.86 7.44 -1.49
C MET A 101 -3.18 5.99 -1.14
N LEU A 102 -2.28 5.05 -1.41
CA LEU A 102 -2.47 3.63 -1.06
C LEU A 102 -2.61 3.43 0.46
N VAL A 103 -1.79 4.12 1.27
CA VAL A 103 -1.90 4.06 2.73
C VAL A 103 -3.22 4.67 3.21
N ALA A 104 -3.65 5.79 2.63
CA ALA A 104 -4.92 6.43 2.96
C ALA A 104 -6.13 5.55 2.61
N GLU A 105 -6.11 4.92 1.43
CA GLU A 105 -7.16 4.01 0.97
C GLU A 105 -7.22 2.75 1.85
N GLN A 106 -6.08 2.15 2.17
CA GLN A 106 -6.04 1.00 3.08
C GLN A 106 -6.62 1.35 4.45
N LYS A 107 -6.30 2.54 4.98
CA LYS A 107 -6.89 3.03 6.22
C LYS A 107 -8.41 3.17 6.10
N GLN A 108 -8.89 3.72 4.99
CA GLN A 108 -10.32 3.89 4.75
C GLN A 108 -11.05 2.54 4.66
N TYR A 109 -10.47 1.55 3.99
CA TYR A 109 -11.00 0.18 3.98
C TYR A 109 -11.07 -0.41 5.39
N SER A 110 -10.00 -0.28 6.18
CA SER A 110 -9.98 -0.79 7.56
C SER A 110 -11.03 -0.12 8.46
N LEU A 111 -11.27 1.19 8.27
CA LEU A 111 -12.32 1.91 8.99
C LEU A 111 -13.71 1.45 8.58
N GLY A 112 -13.94 1.29 7.27
CA GLY A 112 -15.22 0.78 6.77
C GLY A 112 -15.53 -0.64 7.26
N GLU A 113 -14.52 -1.51 7.36
CA GLU A 113 -14.68 -2.84 7.94
C GLU A 113 -15.05 -2.78 9.42
N LEU A 114 -14.37 -1.92 10.20
CA LEU A 114 -14.69 -1.71 11.62
C LEU A 114 -16.08 -1.13 11.82
N GLU A 115 -16.49 -0.15 11.01
CA GLU A 115 -17.84 0.41 11.03
C GLU A 115 -18.90 -0.64 10.71
N ALA A 116 -18.65 -1.49 9.71
CA ALA A 116 -19.54 -2.60 9.38
C ALA A 116 -19.62 -3.64 10.51
N GLN A 117 -18.50 -3.97 11.16
CA GLN A 117 -18.48 -4.86 12.32
C GLN A 117 -19.26 -4.27 13.49
N LEU A 118 -19.07 -2.99 13.79
CA LEU A 118 -19.80 -2.29 14.86
C LEU A 118 -21.30 -2.20 14.56
N ALA A 119 -21.68 -1.91 13.31
CA ALA A 119 -23.08 -1.90 12.87
C ALA A 119 -23.73 -3.29 12.91
N SER A 120 -22.95 -4.36 12.80
CA SER A 120 -23.43 -5.73 12.90
C SER A 120 -23.65 -6.20 14.34
N ILE A 121 -23.12 -5.51 15.35
CA ILE A 121 -23.33 -5.88 16.74
C ILE A 121 -24.75 -5.45 17.13
N PRO A 122 -25.65 -6.39 17.47
CA PRO A 122 -26.99 -6.02 17.90
C PRO A 122 -26.91 -5.18 19.18
N ASP A 123 -27.82 -4.21 19.32
CA ASP A 123 -27.88 -3.39 20.53
C ASP A 123 -28.01 -4.31 21.75
N PRO A 124 -27.07 -4.26 22.71
CA PRO A 124 -27.14 -5.09 23.91
C PRO A 124 -28.47 -4.90 24.66
N LEU A 125 -29.09 -3.73 24.57
CA LEU A 125 -30.40 -3.47 25.17
C LEU A 125 -31.52 -4.29 24.51
N ASP A 126 -31.47 -4.46 23.19
CA ASP A 126 -32.45 -5.27 22.46
C ASP A 126 -32.33 -6.76 22.83
N GLU A 127 -31.10 -7.27 22.97
CA GLU A 127 -30.90 -8.67 23.37
C GLU A 127 -31.34 -8.89 24.82
N ILE A 128 -31.05 -7.96 25.74
CA ILE A 128 -31.57 -8.02 27.12
C ILE A 128 -33.10 -8.02 27.12
N GLN A 129 -33.73 -7.13 26.34
CA GLN A 129 -35.19 -7.04 26.25
C GLN A 129 -35.80 -8.35 25.73
N LYS A 130 -35.17 -8.97 24.72
CA LYS A 130 -35.59 -10.26 24.18
C LYS A 130 -35.48 -11.38 25.22
N GLN A 131 -34.43 -11.40 26.04
CA GLN A 131 -34.30 -12.38 27.14
C GLN A 131 -35.34 -12.16 28.24
N VAL A 132 -35.64 -10.90 28.56
CA VAL A 132 -36.72 -10.52 29.48
C VAL A 132 -38.07 -11.04 28.97
N ASP A 133 -38.40 -10.79 27.71
CA ASP A 133 -39.67 -11.21 27.12
C ASP A 133 -39.80 -12.73 27.04
N LYS A 134 -38.70 -13.43 26.70
CA LYS A 134 -38.64 -14.90 26.72
C LYS A 134 -38.91 -15.44 28.11
N THR A 135 -38.27 -14.87 29.14
CA THR A 135 -38.42 -15.30 30.53
C THR A 135 -39.84 -15.09 31.03
N ALA A 136 -40.41 -13.90 30.79
CA ALA A 136 -41.79 -13.59 31.15
C ALA A 136 -42.77 -14.55 30.47
N SER A 137 -42.53 -14.90 29.20
CA SER A 137 -43.37 -15.85 28.46
C SER A 137 -43.34 -17.26 29.05
N ILE A 138 -42.18 -17.74 29.50
CA ILE A 138 -42.04 -19.06 30.13
C ILE A 138 -42.84 -19.11 31.42
N LEU A 139 -42.76 -18.06 32.26
CA LEU A 139 -43.50 -18.00 33.51
C LEU A 139 -45.02 -17.95 33.31
N VAL A 140 -45.51 -17.19 32.32
CA VAL A 140 -46.95 -17.20 31.99
C VAL A 140 -47.40 -18.58 31.52
N TYR A 141 -46.60 -19.24 30.67
CA TYR A 141 -46.91 -20.60 30.23
C TYR A 141 -46.96 -21.59 31.42
N GLN A 142 -46.01 -21.48 32.36
CA GLN A 142 -46.03 -22.28 33.58
C GLN A 142 -47.28 -22.02 34.43
N ALA A 143 -47.68 -20.76 34.58
CA ALA A 143 -48.89 -20.39 35.30
C ALA A 143 -50.16 -20.95 34.61
N ASP A 144 -50.24 -20.83 33.29
CA ASP A 144 -51.34 -21.39 32.48
C ASP A 144 -51.45 -22.91 32.67
N ARG A 145 -50.31 -23.62 32.67
CA ARG A 145 -50.24 -25.06 32.91
C ARG A 145 -50.67 -25.44 34.33
N LEU A 146 -50.17 -24.73 35.34
CA LEU A 146 -50.59 -24.92 36.74
C LEU A 146 -52.10 -24.76 36.88
N TYR A 147 -52.68 -23.78 36.20
CA TYR A 147 -54.10 -23.50 36.26
C TYR A 147 -54.96 -24.53 35.53
N ARG A 148 -54.62 -24.85 34.27
CA ARG A 148 -55.48 -25.66 33.38
C ARG A 148 -55.26 -27.16 33.50
N GLU A 149 -54.01 -27.59 33.59
CA GLU A 149 -53.66 -29.01 33.55
C GLU A 149 -53.60 -29.60 34.95
N LEU A 150 -52.99 -28.86 35.88
CA LEU A 150 -52.72 -29.37 37.23
C LEU A 150 -53.78 -28.95 38.24
N ASN A 151 -54.73 -28.09 37.85
CA ASN A 151 -55.78 -27.54 38.71
C ASN A 151 -55.24 -26.89 40.01
N ARG A 152 -53.98 -26.45 39.99
CA ARG A 152 -53.27 -25.81 41.11
C ARG A 152 -53.46 -24.31 41.03
N ARG A 153 -54.68 -23.88 41.31
CA ARG A 153 -55.12 -22.50 41.11
C ARG A 153 -54.32 -21.47 41.92
N ASP A 154 -54.05 -21.72 43.19
CA ASP A 154 -53.34 -20.75 44.04
C ASP A 154 -51.88 -20.57 43.59
N SER A 155 -51.20 -21.67 43.25
CA SER A 155 -49.84 -21.62 42.67
C SER A 155 -49.81 -20.91 41.32
N ALA A 156 -50.85 -21.05 40.49
CA ALA A 156 -50.95 -20.31 39.24
C ALA A 156 -51.13 -18.81 39.48
N VAL A 157 -51.99 -18.41 40.42
CA VAL A 157 -52.20 -17.01 40.81
C VAL A 157 -50.89 -16.38 41.31
N GLU A 158 -50.15 -17.08 42.18
CA GLU A 158 -48.84 -16.65 42.65
C GLU A 158 -47.86 -16.44 41.49
N THR A 159 -47.81 -17.38 40.54
CA THR A 159 -46.93 -17.28 39.37
C THR A 159 -47.30 -16.10 38.48
N TYR A 160 -48.59 -15.84 38.22
CA TYR A 160 -49.03 -14.67 37.46
C TYR A 160 -48.67 -13.36 38.16
N ASN A 161 -48.88 -13.26 39.48
CA ASN A 161 -48.47 -12.09 40.27
C ASN A 161 -46.96 -11.87 40.14
N ARG A 162 -46.17 -12.94 40.19
CA ARG A 162 -44.71 -12.85 40.03
C ARG A 162 -44.30 -12.29 38.66
N VAL A 163 -45.00 -12.65 37.58
CA VAL A 163 -44.77 -12.06 36.25
C VAL A 163 -45.06 -10.56 36.26
N ILE A 164 -46.13 -10.14 36.92
CA ILE A 164 -46.52 -8.72 37.01
C ILE A 164 -45.50 -7.92 37.82
N GLU A 165 -44.96 -8.49 38.90
CA GLU A 165 -43.93 -7.85 39.73
C GLU A 165 -42.59 -7.72 39.00
N LEU A 166 -42.11 -8.83 38.40
CA LEU A 166 -40.78 -8.87 37.79
C LEU A 166 -40.73 -8.19 36.43
N PHE A 167 -41.83 -8.25 35.67
CA PHE A 167 -41.88 -7.80 34.27
C PHE A 167 -43.07 -6.86 34.01
N PRO A 168 -43.23 -5.77 34.80
CA PRO A 168 -44.47 -5.00 34.87
C PRO A 168 -44.88 -4.32 33.56
N LYS A 169 -43.91 -4.07 32.66
CA LYS A 169 -44.09 -3.43 31.34
C LYS A 169 -44.18 -4.42 30.18
N SER A 170 -44.00 -5.72 30.42
CA SER A 170 -44.06 -6.74 29.37
C SER A 170 -45.51 -7.02 28.93
N ILE A 171 -45.69 -7.41 27.68
CA ILE A 171 -46.99 -7.89 27.16
C ILE A 171 -47.49 -9.10 27.99
N GLN A 172 -46.56 -9.90 28.51
CA GLN A 172 -46.86 -11.08 29.32
C GLN A 172 -47.45 -10.69 30.69
N ALA A 173 -47.01 -9.59 31.31
CA ALA A 173 -47.64 -9.07 32.51
C ALA A 173 -49.07 -8.57 32.25
N GLN A 174 -49.34 -7.96 31.09
CA GLN A 174 -50.71 -7.60 30.72
C GLN A 174 -51.60 -8.85 30.58
N LYS A 175 -51.10 -9.90 29.92
CA LYS A 175 -51.81 -11.19 29.85
C LYS A 175 -52.03 -11.80 31.23
N ALA A 176 -51.04 -11.76 32.11
CA ALA A 176 -51.16 -12.24 33.49
C ALA A 176 -52.26 -11.50 34.27
N ARG A 177 -52.33 -10.16 34.16
CA ARG A 177 -53.41 -9.35 34.76
C ARG A 177 -54.79 -9.78 34.23
N GLN A 178 -54.91 -9.98 32.92
CA GLN A 178 -56.14 -10.46 32.31
C GLN A 178 -56.54 -11.83 32.85
N ARG A 179 -55.60 -12.78 32.92
CA ARG A 179 -55.86 -14.13 33.46
C ARG A 179 -56.29 -14.09 34.91
N LEU A 180 -55.69 -13.25 35.74
CA LEU A 180 -56.11 -13.07 37.13
C LEU A 180 -57.55 -12.55 37.24
N SER A 181 -57.94 -11.59 36.41
CA SER A 181 -59.33 -11.10 36.36
C SER A 181 -60.33 -12.19 35.91
N GLU A 182 -59.96 -13.00 34.92
CA GLU A 182 -60.77 -14.17 34.49
C GLU A 182 -60.90 -15.22 35.60
N ILE A 183 -59.84 -15.40 36.40
CA ILE A 183 -59.83 -16.28 37.55
C ILE A 183 -60.80 -15.73 38.59
N GLU A 184 -60.63 -14.49 39.02
CA GLU A 184 -61.47 -13.84 40.04
C GLU A 184 -62.96 -13.86 39.66
N SER A 185 -63.32 -13.45 38.46
CA SER A 185 -64.71 -13.48 37.98
C SER A 185 -65.34 -14.88 38.05
N ARG A 186 -64.60 -15.93 37.68
CA ARG A 186 -65.08 -17.32 37.83
C ARG A 186 -65.28 -17.73 39.28
N LYS A 187 -64.49 -17.18 40.22
CA LYS A 187 -64.65 -17.47 41.66
C LYS A 187 -65.96 -16.88 42.17
N PHE A 188 -66.27 -15.63 41.81
CA PHE A 188 -67.53 -14.97 42.19
C PHE A 188 -68.75 -15.71 41.64
N ASN A 189 -68.79 -16.02 40.34
CA ASN A 189 -69.92 -16.77 39.75
C ASN A 189 -70.15 -18.15 40.41
N LYS A 190 -69.07 -18.81 40.88
CA LYS A 190 -69.18 -20.09 41.60
C LYS A 190 -69.74 -19.93 43.02
N ILE A 191 -69.49 -18.79 43.66
CA ILE A 191 -70.03 -18.50 45.00
C ILE A 191 -71.53 -18.20 44.90
N ASP A 192 -71.94 -17.37 43.93
CA ASP A 192 -73.33 -16.95 43.75
C ASP A 192 -74.24 -18.15 43.43
N SER A 193 -73.82 -19.03 42.51
CA SER A 193 -74.55 -20.26 42.19
C SER A 193 -74.68 -21.23 43.37
N LYS A 194 -73.69 -21.30 44.26
CA LYS A 194 -73.76 -22.15 45.47
C LYS A 194 -74.64 -21.54 46.56
N GLY A 195 -74.68 -20.20 46.64
CA GLY A 195 -75.58 -19.46 47.52
C GLY A 195 -77.05 -19.67 47.14
N GLU A 196 -77.40 -19.52 45.86
CA GLU A 196 -78.77 -19.71 45.37
C GLU A 196 -79.32 -21.12 45.61
N LEU A 197 -78.48 -22.16 45.46
CA LEU A 197 -78.88 -23.54 45.75
C LEU A 197 -79.18 -23.76 47.24
N LYS A 198 -78.45 -23.08 48.13
CA LYS A 198 -78.66 -23.19 49.58
C LYS A 198 -80.00 -22.57 49.99
N TRP A 199 -80.31 -21.37 49.50
CA TRP A 199 -81.58 -20.69 49.82
C TRP A 199 -82.80 -21.45 49.28
N LYS A 200 -82.70 -22.06 48.09
CA LYS A 200 -83.80 -22.86 47.53
C LYS A 200 -84.07 -24.16 48.32
N ALA A 201 -83.02 -24.82 48.82
CA ALA A 201 -83.20 -26.03 49.64
C ALA A 201 -83.86 -25.72 51.00
N GLU A 202 -83.54 -24.57 51.59
CA GLU A 202 -84.07 -24.15 52.88
C GLU A 202 -85.57 -23.76 52.78
N ILE A 203 -85.97 -23.08 51.70
CA ILE A 203 -87.37 -22.73 51.43
C ILE A 203 -88.26 -23.97 51.22
N VAL A 204 -87.75 -25.02 50.56
CA VAL A 204 -88.52 -26.27 50.36
C VAL A 204 -88.73 -27.03 51.68
N SER A 205 -87.82 -26.91 52.64
CA SER A 205 -87.94 -27.57 53.96
C SER A 205 -88.92 -26.89 54.94
N LEU A 206 -89.30 -25.64 54.67
CA LEU A 206 -90.22 -24.84 55.48
C LEU A 206 -91.68 -24.90 54.99
N SER A 207 -91.96 -25.65 53.92
CA SER A 207 -93.27 -25.72 53.26
C SER A 207 -94.00 -27.07 53.41
N CYS A 208 -93.57 -27.93 54.34
CA CYS A 208 -94.29 -29.15 54.75
C CYS A 208 -94.65 -29.07 56.23
#